data_AF-A0A8H7H170-F1
#
_entry.id   AF-A0A8H7H170-F1
#
_cell.length_a   1.000
_cell.length_b   1.000
_cell.length_c   1.000
_cell.angle_alpha   90.00
_cell.angle_beta   90.00
_cell.angle_gamma   90.00
#
_symmetry.space_group_name_H-M   'P 1'
#
loop_
_entity.id
_entity.type
_entity.pdbx_description
1 polymer ?
#
loop_
_entity_poly.entity_id
_entity_poly.type
_entity_poly.pdbx_seq_one_letter_code
_entity_poly.pdbx_strand_id
1 'polypeptide(L)'
;MELPDPYKGDTRGQKATQWLDQMLLWVALHQDQFNEEEQMVVWILYHMTDKVANWALPIIGTIIKGKGNPPTTIPAFTAKFKEAFANPNAKRAAAQKIATLNQTSTTSEYITEFCNLMAELD
;
A
#
# COMPACT_ATOMS: atom_id res chain seq x y z
N MET A 1 -11.34 -11.44 10.13
CA MET A 1 -10.11 -11.15 9.35
C MET A 1 -9.04 -10.74 10.35
N GLU A 2 -7.84 -11.30 10.27
CA GLU A 2 -6.74 -10.91 11.15
C GLU A 2 -6.16 -9.56 10.71
N LEU A 3 -5.61 -8.83 11.67
CA LEU A 3 -4.91 -7.57 11.42
C LEU A 3 -3.63 -7.87 10.62
N PRO A 4 -3.39 -7.19 9.48
CA PRO A 4 -2.16 -7.39 8.72
C PRO A 4 -0.92 -7.02 9.53
N ASP A 5 0.19 -7.72 9.28
CA ASP A 5 1.47 -7.38 9.90
C ASP A 5 1.86 -5.92 9.63
N PRO A 6 2.54 -5.24 10.57
CA PRO A 6 3.00 -3.88 10.37
C PRO A 6 3.90 -3.75 9.14
N TYR A 7 3.70 -2.69 8.36
CA TYR A 7 4.54 -2.43 7.20
C TYR A 7 5.81 -1.70 7.61
N LYS A 8 6.94 -2.25 7.20
CA LYS A 8 8.29 -1.79 7.57
C LYS A 8 8.95 -0.92 6.50
N GLY A 9 8.33 -0.80 5.33
CA GLY A 9 8.86 -0.04 4.19
C GLY A 9 10.02 -0.73 3.45
N ASP A 10 10.14 -2.05 3.59
CA ASP A 10 11.16 -2.90 2.95
C ASP A 10 10.83 -3.22 1.48
N THR A 11 9.57 -3.12 1.10
CA THR A 11 9.06 -3.37 -0.26
C THR A 11 8.40 -2.12 -0.85
N ARG A 12 8.26 -2.04 -2.18
CA ARG A 12 7.60 -0.93 -2.90
C ARG A 12 6.69 -1.47 -4.00
N GLY A 13 5.93 -0.59 -4.65
CA GLY A 13 5.06 -0.96 -5.76
C GLY A 13 3.96 -1.91 -5.33
N GLN A 14 3.74 -2.98 -6.09
CA GLN A 14 2.62 -3.91 -5.88
C GLN A 14 2.54 -4.46 -4.45
N LYS A 15 3.67 -4.84 -3.83
CA LYS A 15 3.68 -5.38 -2.46
C LYS A 15 3.24 -4.35 -1.42
N ALA A 16 3.65 -3.09 -1.58
CA ALA A 16 3.23 -2.01 -0.70
C ALA A 16 1.71 -1.73 -0.87
N THR A 17 1.23 -1.76 -2.12
CA THR A 17 -0.21 -1.63 -2.42
C THR A 17 -1.03 -2.79 -1.84
N GLN A 18 -0.55 -4.02 -1.95
CA GLN A 18 -1.21 -5.20 -1.38
C GLN A 18 -1.36 -5.10 0.14
N TRP A 19 -0.30 -4.67 0.84
CA TRP A 19 -0.40 -4.41 2.28
C TRP A 19 -1.45 -3.34 2.59
N LEU A 20 -1.45 -2.23 1.83
CA LEU A 20 -2.43 -1.18 2.01
C LEU A 20 -3.86 -1.70 1.77
N ASP A 21 -4.10 -2.46 0.70
CA ASP A 21 -5.41 -3.02 0.38
C ASP A 21 -5.92 -3.96 1.49
N GLN A 22 -5.03 -4.79 2.06
CA GLN A 22 -5.36 -5.64 3.20
C GLN A 22 -5.73 -4.80 4.44
N MET A 23 -4.99 -3.73 4.72
CA MET A 23 -5.26 -2.86 5.85
C MET A 23 -6.57 -2.06 5.66
N LEU A 24 -6.81 -1.57 4.44
CA LEU A 24 -8.06 -0.88 4.06
C LEU A 24 -9.27 -1.80 4.22
N LEU A 25 -9.16 -3.06 3.77
CA LEU A 25 -10.21 -4.05 4.00
C LEU A 25 -10.42 -4.30 5.49
N TRP A 26 -9.35 -4.41 6.27
CA TRP A 26 -9.46 -4.60 7.71
C TRP A 26 -10.21 -3.45 8.40
N VAL A 27 -9.83 -2.19 8.14
CA VAL A 27 -10.53 -1.04 8.77
C VAL A 27 -11.97 -0.92 8.27
N ALA A 28 -12.26 -1.28 7.01
CA ALA A 28 -13.62 -1.30 6.48
C ALA A 28 -14.51 -2.36 7.15
N LEU A 29 -13.94 -3.45 7.65
CA LEU A 29 -14.66 -4.49 8.39
C LEU A 29 -14.79 -4.17 9.89
N HIS A 30 -14.03 -3.21 10.41
CA HIS A 30 -14.02 -2.80 11.82
C HIS A 30 -14.40 -1.32 11.98
N GLN A 31 -15.30 -0.82 11.12
CA GLN A 31 -15.73 0.58 11.11
C GLN A 31 -16.37 1.02 12.43
N ASP A 32 -16.96 0.09 13.18
CA ASP A 32 -17.53 0.32 14.51
C ASP A 32 -16.50 0.75 15.56
N GLN A 33 -15.20 0.55 15.30
CA GLN A 33 -14.10 0.98 16.17
C GLN A 33 -13.65 2.42 15.91
N PHE A 34 -14.18 3.08 14.87
CA PHE A 34 -13.76 4.40 14.43
C PHE A 34 -14.95 5.36 14.36
N ASN A 35 -14.82 6.53 14.96
CA ASN A 35 -15.86 7.56 14.87
C ASN A 35 -15.79 8.33 13.55
N GLU A 36 -14.60 8.45 12.97
CA GLU A 36 -14.33 9.27 11.80
C GLU A 36 -13.26 8.63 10.91
N GLU A 37 -13.31 8.93 9.61
CA GLU A 37 -12.36 8.44 8.61
C GLU A 37 -10.90 8.83 8.94
N GLU A 38 -10.71 9.99 9.56
CA GLU A 38 -9.42 10.47 10.04
C GLU A 38 -8.76 9.47 11.01
N GLN A 39 -9.56 8.86 11.89
CA GLN A 39 -9.07 7.87 12.85
C GLN A 39 -8.60 6.59 12.16
N MET A 40 -9.28 6.19 11.07
CA MET A 40 -8.85 5.07 10.23
C MET A 40 -7.51 5.39 9.56
N VAL A 41 -7.33 6.60 9.04
CA VAL A 41 -6.04 7.02 8.45
C VAL A 41 -4.93 7.01 9.48
N VAL A 42 -5.17 7.56 10.68
CA VAL A 42 -4.19 7.54 11.78
C VAL A 42 -3.84 6.11 12.19
N TRP A 43 -4.83 5.21 12.24
CA TRP A 43 -4.62 3.80 12.55
C TRP A 43 -3.71 3.11 11.53
N ILE A 44 -3.96 3.32 10.24
CA ILE A 44 -3.12 2.74 9.17
C ILE A 44 -1.69 3.29 9.26
N LEU A 45 -1.53 4.61 9.44
CA LEU A 45 -0.23 5.25 9.61
C LEU A 45 0.52 4.73 10.84
N TYR A 46 -0.18 4.46 11.94
CA TYR A 46 0.41 3.91 13.16
C TYR A 46 0.97 2.49 12.96
N HIS A 47 0.37 1.72 12.03
CA HIS A 47 0.85 0.37 11.66
C HIS A 47 2.02 0.40 10.66
N MET A 48 2.57 1.58 10.37
CA MET A 48 3.82 1.74 9.63
C MET A 48 4.98 1.89 10.61
N THR A 49 5.83 0.87 10.70
CA THR A 49 6.84 0.72 11.77
C THR A 49 8.27 0.81 11.24
N ASP A 50 9.26 0.67 12.12
CA ASP A 50 10.68 0.71 11.75
C ASP A 50 11.07 1.98 10.96
N LYS A 51 11.77 1.82 9.83
CA LYS A 51 12.27 2.93 9.02
C LYS A 51 11.14 3.78 8.45
N VAL A 52 10.00 3.16 8.11
CA VAL A 52 8.88 3.87 7.49
C VAL A 52 8.09 4.72 8.49
N ALA A 53 8.21 4.44 9.80
CA ALA A 53 7.63 5.29 10.84
C ALA A 53 8.11 6.75 10.74
N ASN A 54 9.35 6.99 10.29
CA ASN A 54 9.87 8.35 10.06
C ASN A 54 9.10 9.13 9.00
N TRP A 55 8.44 8.44 8.06
CA TRP A 55 7.54 9.05 7.08
C TRP A 55 6.12 9.22 7.64
N ALA A 56 5.62 8.25 8.41
CA ALA A 56 4.26 8.25 8.93
C ALA A 56 4.04 9.21 10.12
N LEU A 57 4.95 9.25 11.09
CA LEU A 57 4.80 10.02 12.33
C LEU A 57 4.60 11.53 12.10
N PRO A 58 5.31 12.21 11.18
CA PRO A 58 5.02 13.60 10.86
C PRO A 58 3.59 13.82 10.33
N ILE A 59 3.06 12.88 9.54
CA ILE A 59 1.70 12.96 8.97
C ILE A 59 0.68 12.81 10.10
N ILE A 60 0.84 11.81 10.98
CA ILE A 60 0.03 11.66 12.21
C ILE A 60 0.05 12.96 13.01
N GLY A 61 1.24 13.56 13.20
CA GLY A 61 1.39 14.81 13.91
C GLY A 61 0.65 15.98 13.27
N THR A 62 0.58 16.06 11.94
CA THR A 62 -0.20 17.09 11.24
C THR A 62 -1.70 16.89 11.37
N ILE A 63 -2.16 15.63 11.33
CA ILE A 63 -3.56 15.24 11.52
C ILE A 63 -4.02 15.61 12.93
N ILE A 64 -3.37 15.08 13.97
CA ILE A 64 -3.73 15.30 15.38
C ILE A 64 -3.72 16.80 15.74
N LYS A 65 -2.79 17.58 15.18
CA LYS A 65 -2.67 19.01 15.47
C LYS A 65 -3.62 19.87 14.63
N GLY A 66 -4.35 19.29 13.67
CA GLY A 66 -5.18 20.02 12.72
C GLY A 66 -4.41 21.09 11.94
N LYS A 67 -3.13 20.85 11.64
CA LYS A 67 -2.23 21.84 11.00
C LYS A 67 -1.85 21.41 9.58
N GLY A 68 -1.85 22.38 8.67
CA GLY A 68 -1.55 22.16 7.26
C GLY A 68 -2.76 21.62 6.50
N ASN A 69 -2.51 20.83 5.45
CA ASN A 69 -3.54 20.11 4.69
C ASN A 69 -3.24 18.60 4.74
N PRO A 70 -3.38 17.95 5.91
CA PRO A 70 -3.07 16.53 6.05
C PRO A 70 -4.10 15.66 5.31
N PRO A 71 -3.73 14.45 4.88
CA PRO A 71 -4.68 13.51 4.27
C PRO A 71 -5.59 12.93 5.37
N THR A 72 -6.77 13.50 5.57
CA THR A 72 -7.73 13.03 6.59
C THR A 72 -8.75 12.03 6.06
N THR A 73 -8.81 11.81 4.74
CA THR A 73 -9.68 10.82 4.09
C THR A 73 -8.88 9.67 3.52
N ILE A 74 -9.48 8.49 3.43
CA ILE A 74 -8.90 7.27 2.84
C ILE A 74 -8.44 7.51 1.39
N PRO A 75 -9.21 8.17 0.50
CA PRO A 75 -8.74 8.47 -0.86
C PRO A 75 -7.51 9.37 -0.87
N ALA A 76 -7.48 10.44 -0.06
CA ALA A 76 -6.36 11.36 0.01
C ALA A 76 -5.10 10.67 0.56
N PHE A 77 -5.26 9.85 1.61
CA PHE A 77 -4.18 9.07 2.17
C PHE A 77 -3.65 8.02 1.17
N THR A 78 -4.54 7.28 0.50
CA THR A 78 -4.19 6.26 -0.48
C THR A 78 -3.37 6.85 -1.63
N ALA A 79 -3.76 8.01 -2.13
CA ALA A 79 -2.99 8.71 -3.18
C ALA A 79 -1.57 9.05 -2.69
N LYS A 80 -1.45 9.63 -1.49
CA LYS A 80 -0.16 10.00 -0.89
C LYS A 80 0.73 8.78 -0.61
N PHE A 81 0.14 7.67 -0.14
CA PHE A 81 0.86 6.42 0.08
C PHE A 81 1.39 5.86 -1.25
N LYS A 82 0.55 5.78 -2.28
CA LYS A 82 0.95 5.28 -3.61
C LYS A 82 2.08 6.13 -4.20
N GLU A 83 2.04 7.44 -4.04
CA GLU A 83 3.14 8.33 -4.45
C GLU A 83 4.45 8.01 -3.71
N ALA A 84 4.40 7.89 -2.38
CA ALA A 84 5.59 7.67 -1.55
C ALA A 84 6.23 6.28 -1.74
N PHE A 85 5.42 5.25 -1.99
CA PHE A 85 5.85 3.86 -2.10
C PHE A 85 5.74 3.29 -3.51
N ALA A 86 5.53 4.15 -4.52
CA ALA A 86 5.62 3.76 -5.92
C ALA A 86 6.98 3.14 -6.23
N ASN A 87 6.97 2.16 -7.13
CA ASN A 87 8.20 1.68 -7.76
C ASN A 87 8.36 2.39 -9.12
N PRO A 88 9.24 3.40 -9.24
CA PRO A 88 9.42 4.15 -10.48
C PRO A 88 9.96 3.28 -11.63
N ASN A 89 10.53 2.12 -11.30
CA ASN A 89 11.01 1.15 -12.28
C ASN A 89 9.99 0.04 -12.59
N ALA A 90 8.79 0.05 -11.99
CA ALA A 90 7.81 -1.04 -12.14
C ALA A 90 7.51 -1.35 -13.60
N LYS A 91 7.09 -0.33 -14.37
CA LYS A 91 6.77 -0.50 -15.80
C LYS A 91 7.94 -1.09 -16.60
N ARG A 92 9.16 -0.58 -16.39
CA ARG A 92 10.35 -1.07 -17.09
C ARG A 92 10.70 -2.50 -16.69
N ALA A 93 10.66 -2.80 -15.39
CA ALA A 93 10.97 -4.13 -14.87
C ALA A 93 9.93 -5.16 -15.32
N ALA A 94 8.64 -4.81 -15.29
CA ALA A 94 7.54 -5.64 -15.78
C ALA A 94 7.69 -5.95 -17.26
N ALA A 95 7.96 -4.93 -18.10
CA ALA A 95 8.19 -5.13 -19.54
C ALA A 95 9.38 -6.06 -19.82
N GLN A 96 10.50 -5.86 -19.12
CA GLN A 96 11.67 -6.74 -19.23
C GLN A 96 11.34 -8.18 -18.82
N LYS A 97 10.61 -8.34 -17.71
CA LYS A 97 10.27 -9.67 -17.19
C LYS A 97 9.30 -10.40 -18.12
N ILE A 98 8.28 -9.72 -18.65
CA ILE A 98 7.35 -10.27 -19.66
C ILE A 98 8.11 -10.73 -20.90
N ALA A 99 9.07 -9.94 -21.40
CA ALA A 99 9.86 -10.31 -22.59
C ALA A 99 10.69 -11.59 -22.41
N THR A 100 11.01 -11.94 -21.16
CA THR A 100 11.78 -13.15 -20.81
C THR A 100 10.94 -14.24 -20.13
N LEU A 101 9.64 -14.01 -19.95
CA LEU A 101 8.77 -14.91 -19.20
C LEU A 101 8.54 -16.19 -19.99
N ASN A 102 8.92 -17.32 -19.42
CA ASN A 102 8.72 -18.64 -20.00
C ASN A 102 7.98 -19.52 -19.00
N GLN A 103 7.09 -20.37 -19.47
CA GLN A 103 6.38 -21.32 -18.61
C GLN A 103 7.34 -22.42 -18.13
N THR A 104 7.79 -22.33 -16.88
CA THR A 104 8.64 -23.36 -16.24
C THR A 104 7.88 -24.25 -15.26
N SER A 105 6.58 -23.99 -15.06
CA SER A 105 5.70 -24.69 -14.12
C SER A 105 4.30 -24.87 -14.72
N THR A 106 3.26 -24.87 -13.89
CA THR A 106 1.87 -24.99 -14.33
C THR A 106 1.41 -23.78 -15.13
N THR A 107 0.45 -24.01 -16.02
CA THR A 107 -0.16 -22.93 -16.81
C THR A 107 -0.85 -21.90 -15.92
N SER A 108 -1.41 -22.33 -14.78
CA SER A 108 -2.05 -21.41 -13.83
C SER A 108 -1.03 -20.43 -13.22
N GLU A 109 0.11 -20.93 -12.75
CA GLU A 109 1.15 -20.07 -12.16
C GLU A 109 1.72 -19.09 -13.20
N TYR A 110 1.96 -19.57 -14.43
CA TYR A 110 2.41 -18.71 -15.52
C TYR A 110 1.41 -17.59 -15.83
N ILE A 111 0.11 -17.91 -15.96
CA ILE A 111 -0.93 -16.92 -16.23
C ILE A 111 -1.04 -15.93 -15.07
N THR A 112 -0.97 -16.40 -13.82
CA THR A 112 -0.99 -15.53 -12.64
C THR A 112 0.20 -14.56 -12.65
N GLU A 113 1.41 -15.03 -12.93
CA GLU A 113 2.58 -14.16 -13.01
C GLU A 113 2.46 -13.15 -14.17
N PHE A 114 2.03 -13.60 -15.35
CA PHE A 114 1.81 -12.73 -16.50
C PHE A 114 0.79 -11.62 -16.20
N CYS A 115 -0.36 -11.95 -15.62
CA CYS A 115 -1.39 -10.97 -15.26
C CYS A 115 -0.89 -9.97 -14.21
N ASN A 116 -0.11 -10.42 -13.22
CA ASN A 116 0.50 -9.53 -12.25
C ASN A 116 1.47 -8.53 -12.89
N LEU A 117 2.30 -8.99 -13.83
CA LEU A 117 3.23 -8.11 -14.56
C LEU A 117 2.50 -7.12 -15.48
N MET A 118 1.40 -7.53 -16.10
CA MET A 118 0.55 -6.64 -16.90
C MET A 118 -0.04 -5.50 -16.05
N ALA A 119 -0.50 -5.80 -14.83
CA ALA A 119 -1.02 -4.77 -13.91
C ALA A 119 0.04 -3.74 -13.48
N GLU A 120 1.34 -4.05 -13.60
CA GLU A 120 2.42 -3.10 -13.35
C GLU A 120 2.75 -2.22 -14.57
N LEU A 121 2.18 -2.50 -15.75
CA LEU A 121 2.36 -1.70 -16.98
C LEU A 121 1.32 -0.58 -17.13
N ASP A 122 0.12 -0.76 -16.58
CA ASP A 122 -0.96 0.23 -16.59
C ASP A 122 -0.60 1.47 -15.74
#